data_AF-A0A6J6MWF0-F1
#
_entry.id   AF-A0A6J6MWF0-F1
#
_cell.length_a   1.000
_cell.length_b   1.000
_cell.length_c   1.000
_cell.angle_alpha   90.00
_cell.angle_beta   90.00
_cell.angle_gamma   90.00
#
_symmetry.space_group_name_H-M   'P 1'
#
loop_
_entity.id
_entity.type
_entity.pdbx_description
1 polymer ?
#
loop_
_entity_poly.entity_id
_entity_poly.type
_entity_poly.pdbx_seq_one_letter_code
_entity_poly.pdbx_strand_id
1 'polypeptide(L)'
;MNTAEGNGPVNAIDTALREALKTSFPQLERVHLTDYKVRILDSGSATGAVTRVLIDATDGERTWTTIGVSANIIEASWRALEESLVYGLLHLRS
;
A
#
# COMPACT_ATOMS: atom_id res chain seq x y z
N MET A 1 -8.58 -20.37 -0.83
CA MET A 1 -7.30 -20.81 -0.22
C MET A 1 -6.64 -19.55 0.33
N ASN A 2 -6.43 -19.53 1.64
CA ASN A 2 -5.87 -18.50 2.54
C ASN A 2 -6.50 -17.10 2.59
N THR A 3 -7.54 -17.05 3.42
CA THR A 3 -7.92 -16.00 4.38
C THR A 3 -6.86 -14.92 4.63
N ALA A 4 -7.26 -13.68 4.41
CA ALA A 4 -6.56 -12.48 4.81
C ALA A 4 -6.25 -12.48 6.32
N GLU A 5 -4.97 -12.47 6.67
CA GLU A 5 -4.49 -12.02 7.98
C GLU A 5 -4.67 -10.49 8.06
N GLY A 6 -5.92 -10.05 8.28
CA GLY A 6 -6.33 -8.64 8.32
C GLY A 6 -5.84 -7.83 9.52
N ASN A 7 -4.73 -8.19 10.17
CA ASN A 7 -4.16 -7.47 11.33
C ASN A 7 -2.63 -7.35 11.26
N GLY A 8 -2.06 -7.23 10.05
CA GLY A 8 -0.64 -6.94 9.88
C GLY A 8 -0.28 -5.47 10.15
N PRO A 9 1.00 -5.14 10.35
CA PRO A 9 1.47 -3.76 10.57
C PRO A 9 1.03 -2.78 9.47
N VAL A 10 0.82 -3.27 8.25
CA VAL A 10 0.34 -2.46 7.13
C VAL A 10 -1.11 -2.01 7.31
N ASN A 11 -1.97 -2.87 7.86
CA ASN A 11 -3.36 -2.50 8.17
C ASN A 11 -3.39 -1.40 9.25
N ALA A 12 -2.50 -1.48 10.24
CA ALA A 12 -2.38 -0.46 11.28
C ALA A 12 -1.92 0.89 10.70
N ILE A 13 -0.94 0.88 9.78
CA ILE A 13 -0.45 2.08 9.09
C ILE A 13 -1.55 2.68 8.21
N ASP A 14 -2.24 1.88 7.40
CA ASP A 14 -3.35 2.34 6.55
C ASP A 14 -4.47 2.96 7.38
N THR A 15 -4.88 2.29 8.46
CA THR A 15 -5.91 2.81 9.37
C THR A 15 -5.47 4.14 9.98
N ALA A 16 -4.26 4.22 10.54
CA ALA A 16 -3.76 5.45 11.17
C ALA A 16 -3.66 6.61 10.17
N LEU A 17 -3.20 6.34 8.95
CA LEU A 17 -3.06 7.34 7.90
C LEU A 17 -4.43 7.84 7.41
N ARG A 18 -5.40 6.94 7.21
CA ARG A 18 -6.78 7.30 6.85
C ARG A 18 -7.45 8.11 7.94
N GLU A 19 -7.28 7.72 9.20
CA GLU A 19 -7.79 8.49 10.35
C GLU A 19 -7.21 9.91 10.42
N ALA A 20 -5.92 10.08 10.07
CA ALA A 20 -5.29 11.38 10.01
C ALA A 20 -5.75 12.23 8.81
N LEU A 21 -6.10 11.61 7.69
CA LEU A 21 -6.43 12.30 6.43
C LEU A 21 -7.92 12.52 6.20
N LYS A 22 -8.82 11.76 6.85
CA LYS A 22 -10.26 11.74 6.55
C LYS A 22 -10.93 13.12 6.64
N THR A 23 -10.47 13.99 7.53
CA THR A 23 -11.05 15.33 7.69
C THR A 23 -10.71 16.25 6.52
N SER A 24 -9.49 16.14 5.99
CA SER A 24 -9.03 16.99 4.88
C SER A 24 -9.33 16.39 3.51
N PHE A 25 -9.45 15.06 3.42
CA PHE A 25 -9.63 14.32 2.18
C PHE A 25 -10.74 13.26 2.31
N PRO A 26 -12.02 13.66 2.50
CA PRO A 26 -13.13 12.72 2.65
C PRO A 26 -13.31 11.82 1.42
N GLN A 27 -12.86 12.26 0.24
CA GLN A 27 -12.94 11.47 -0.99
C GLN A 27 -12.10 10.18 -0.92
N LEU A 28 -11.13 10.11 0.02
CA LEU A 28 -10.31 8.91 0.25
C LEU A 28 -11.15 7.70 0.73
N GLU A 29 -12.37 7.94 1.24
CA GLU A 29 -13.31 6.86 1.57
C GLU A 29 -13.65 5.99 0.36
N ARG A 30 -13.56 6.51 -0.87
CA ARG A 30 -13.77 5.74 -2.11
C ARG A 30 -12.60 4.81 -2.44
N VAL A 31 -11.41 5.08 -1.89
CA VAL A 31 -10.18 4.34 -2.21
C VAL A 31 -10.04 3.15 -1.27
N HIS A 32 -10.04 1.95 -1.83
CA HIS A 32 -9.92 0.70 -1.09
C HIS A 32 -8.70 -0.10 -1.53
N LEU A 33 -7.92 -0.61 -0.57
CA LEU A 33 -6.87 -1.59 -0.83
C LEU A 33 -7.52 -2.95 -1.10
N THR A 34 -7.12 -3.60 -2.18
CA THR A 34 -7.70 -4.86 -2.66
C THR A 34 -6.74 -6.04 -2.58
N ASP A 35 -5.44 -5.78 -2.65
CA ASP A 35 -4.42 -6.83 -2.52
C ASP A 35 -3.11 -6.25 -1.95
N TYR A 36 -2.36 -7.11 -1.26
CA TYR A 36 -1.08 -6.79 -0.65
C TYR A 36 -0.14 -7.98 -0.85
N LYS A 37 0.97 -7.77 -1.57
CA LYS A 37 1.94 -8.83 -1.89
C LYS A 37 3.36 -8.41 -1.56
N VAL A 38 4.07 -9.30 -0.86
CA VAL A 38 5.49 -9.11 -0.55
C VAL A 38 6.33 -10.05 -1.41
N ARG A 39 7.39 -9.51 -2.01
CA ARG A 39 8.41 -10.28 -2.73
C ARG A 39 9.78 -9.90 -2.18
N ILE A 40 10.47 -10.87 -1.59
CA ILE A 40 11.86 -10.71 -1.17
C ILE A 40 12.73 -11.17 -2.33
N LEU A 41 13.58 -10.27 -2.81
CA LEU A 41 14.56 -10.56 -3.83
C LEU A 41 15.91 -10.72 -3.16
N ASP A 42 16.45 -11.93 -3.20
CA ASP A 42 17.80 -12.20 -2.76
C ASP A 42 18.74 -11.85 -3.92
N SER A 43 19.48 -10.74 -3.78
CA SER A 43 20.62 -10.50 -4.66
C SER A 43 21.69 -11.50 -4.24
N GLY A 44 22.14 -12.42 -5.09
CA GLY A 44 23.07 -13.51 -4.75
C GLY A 44 24.45 -13.11 -4.17
N SER A 45 24.62 -11.90 -3.68
CA SER A 45 25.71 -11.44 -2.82
C SER A 45 25.19 -11.28 -1.39
N ALA A 46 25.95 -11.79 -0.41
CA ALA A 46 25.57 -11.99 1.00
C ALA A 46 25.17 -10.74 1.84
N THR A 47 24.79 -9.62 1.24
CA THR A 47 24.59 -8.34 1.94
C THR A 47 23.36 -7.50 1.50
N GLY A 48 22.47 -7.97 0.63
CA GLY A 48 21.47 -7.07 0.02
C GLY A 48 20.12 -7.65 -0.36
N ALA A 49 19.45 -8.43 0.51
CA ALA A 49 18.07 -8.80 0.25
C ALA A 49 17.18 -7.53 0.20
N VAL A 50 16.48 -7.33 -0.92
CA VAL A 50 15.57 -6.20 -1.11
C VAL A 50 14.14 -6.70 -1.05
N THR A 51 13.32 -6.05 -0.24
CA THR A 51 11.89 -6.32 -0.14
C THR A 51 11.13 -5.40 -1.09
N ARG A 52 10.30 -5.99 -1.95
CA ARG A 52 9.32 -5.30 -2.78
C ARG A 52 7.93 -5.57 -2.22
N VAL A 53 7.16 -4.51 -2.00
CA VAL A 53 5.77 -4.57 -1.57
C VAL A 53 4.92 -4.02 -2.69
N LEU A 54 3.95 -4.81 -3.15
CA LEU A 54 2.97 -4.41 -4.13
C LEU A 54 1.63 -4.23 -3.43
N ILE A 55 0.97 -3.10 -3.70
CA ILE A 55 -0.37 -2.79 -3.22
C ILE A 55 -1.26 -2.55 -4.42
N ASP A 56 -2.33 -3.35 -4.53
CA ASP A 56 -3.39 -3.14 -5.50
C ASP A 56 -4.53 -2.39 -4.81
N ALA A 57 -5.05 -1.34 -5.43
CA ALA A 57 -6.14 -0.53 -4.91
C ALA A 57 -7.16 -0.16 -5.99
N THR A 58 -8.32 0.30 -5.56
CA THR A 58 -9.44 0.71 -6.43
C THR A 58 -10.18 1.90 -5.84
N ASP A 59 -10.78 2.73 -6.69
CA ASP A 59 -11.78 3.75 -6.32
C ASP A 59 -13.22 3.34 -6.66
N GLY A 60 -13.41 2.08 -7.10
CA GLY A 60 -14.66 1.54 -7.63
C GLY A 60 -14.83 1.68 -9.14
N GLU A 61 -14.05 2.54 -9.80
CA GLU A 61 -14.07 2.75 -11.26
C GLU A 61 -12.76 2.30 -11.91
N ARG A 62 -11.63 2.55 -11.25
CA ARG A 62 -10.27 2.27 -11.71
C ARG A 62 -9.57 1.43 -10.67
N THR A 63 -8.71 0.54 -11.16
CA THR A 63 -7.75 -0.18 -10.33
C THR A 63 -6.34 0.29 -10.66
N TRP A 64 -5.46 0.25 -9.67
CA TRP A 64 -4.05 0.55 -9.84
C TRP A 64 -3.19 -0.28 -8.90
N THR A 65 -1.92 -0.42 -9.27
CA THR A 65 -0.90 -1.11 -8.49
C THR A 65 0.23 -0.13 -8.21
N THR A 66 0.70 -0.10 -6.97
CA THR A 66 1.88 0.64 -6.54
C THR A 66 2.93 -0.31 -5.98
N ILE A 67 4.21 0.07 -6.07
CA ILE A 67 5.31 -0.79 -5.65
C ILE A 67 6.28 0.02 -4.80
N GLY A 68 6.40 -0.35 -3.53
CA GLY A 68 7.43 0.14 -2.63
C GLY A 68 8.59 -0.83 -2.54
N VAL A 69 9.81 -0.30 -2.50
CA VAL A 69 11.05 -1.10 -2.50
C VAL A 69 11.97 -0.59 -1.39
N SER A 70 12.34 -1.47 -0.46
CA SER A 70 13.32 -1.19 0.60
C SER A 70 13.92 -2.49 1.14
N ALA A 71 15.07 -2.41 1.80
CA ALA A 71 15.58 -3.51 2.62
C ALA A 71 14.68 -3.77 3.85
N ASN A 72 13.88 -2.79 4.27
CA ASN A 72 12.93 -2.89 5.37
C ASN A 72 11.49 -3.02 4.86
N ILE A 73 10.80 -4.09 5.27
CA ILE A 73 9.41 -4.36 4.87
C ILE A 73 8.43 -3.26 5.26
N ILE A 74 8.62 -2.60 6.41
CA ILE A 74 7.75 -1.52 6.89
C ILE A 74 7.91 -0.29 6.01
N GLU A 75 9.14 0.07 5.66
CA GLU A 75 9.40 1.20 4.76
C GLU A 75 8.89 0.93 3.35
N ALA A 76 9.13 -0.28 2.82
CA ALA A 76 8.58 -0.68 1.53
C ALA A 76 7.04 -0.60 1.53
N SER A 77 6.40 -1.01 2.63
CA SER A 77 4.94 -0.92 2.78
C SER A 77 4.44 0.53 2.83
N TRP A 78 5.09 1.39 3.61
CA TRP A 78 4.75 2.80 3.71
C TRP A 78 4.80 3.48 2.34
N ARG A 79 5.90 3.28 1.59
CA ARG A 79 6.09 3.88 0.27
C ARG A 79 5.01 3.46 -0.73
N ALA A 80 4.71 2.15 -0.80
CA ALA A 80 3.65 1.65 -1.68
C ALA A 80 2.29 2.26 -1.29
N LEU A 81 1.99 2.31 0.00
CA LEU A 81 0.71 2.80 0.50
C LEU A 81 0.53 4.30 0.24
N GLU A 82 1.53 5.11 0.57
CA GLU A 82 1.55 6.56 0.34
C GLU A 82 1.30 6.86 -1.14
N GLU A 83 2.07 6.23 -2.04
CA GLU A 83 1.89 6.40 -3.48
C GLU A 83 0.49 5.98 -3.95
N SER A 84 -0.05 4.90 -3.39
CA SER A 84 -1.39 4.39 -3.74
C SER A 84 -2.49 5.39 -3.39
N LEU A 85 -2.45 5.95 -2.18
CA LEU A 85 -3.44 6.92 -1.72
C LEU A 85 -3.31 8.24 -2.48
N VAL A 86 -2.08 8.71 -2.73
CA VAL A 86 -1.82 9.93 -3.53
C VAL A 86 -2.35 9.74 -4.96
N TYR A 87 -2.05 8.61 -5.59
CA TYR A 87 -2.57 8.30 -6.92
C TYR A 87 -4.10 8.30 -6.94
N GLY A 88 -4.73 7.66 -5.96
CA GLY A 88 -6.18 7.69 -5.79
C GLY A 88 -6.71 9.11 -5.73
N LEU A 89 -6.22 9.92 -4.78
CA LEU A 89 -6.66 11.31 -4.58
C LEU A 89 -6.52 12.19 -5.83
N LEU A 90 -5.44 12.02 -6.61
CA LEU A 90 -5.22 12.79 -7.83
C LEU A 90 -6.15 12.42 -8.98
N HIS A 91 -6.74 11.22 -8.97
CA HIS A 91 -7.56 10.69 -10.06
C HIS A 91 -9.04 10.52 -9.71
N LEU A 92 -9.43 10.79 -8.47
CA LEU A 92 -10.84 10.85 -8.07
C LEU A 92 -11.55 11.96 -8.86
N ARG A 93 -12.55 11.57 -9.66
CA ARG A 93 -13.42 12.52 -10.34
C ARG A 93 -14.41 13.12 -9.33
N SER A 94 -14.43 14.45 -9.27
CA SER A 94 -15.38 15.27 -8.51
C SER A 94 -16.80 15.20 -9.08
#